data_AF-A0A537RH98-F1
#
_entry.id   AF-A0A537RH98-F1
#
_cell.length_a   1.000
_cell.length_b   1.000
_cell.length_c   1.000
_cell.angle_alpha   90.00
_cell.angle_beta   90.00
_cell.angle_gamma   90.00
#
_symmetry.space_group_name_H-M   'P 1'
#
loop_
_entity.id
_entity.type
_entity.pdbx_description
1 polymer ?
#
loop_
_entity_poly.entity_id
_entity_poly.type
_entity_poly.pdbx_seq_one_letter_code
_entity_poly.pdbx_strand_id
1 'polypeptide(L)'
;MHDPLPSGGLIRKLWIGEATLYRDHLLRLDPASRRNRFAGAVPDQFVRDYAELSFGIDALIHGFFVDAILRGAAELRPIGGPLTREAEAAFSIEKSWQSHGVGSVLLERTLLAARNRGLKFLHMACLADNKRMQQLARKYDAELSFDFSSVVGEVAAPRPTPLSVMREILADGHGFATAMFDVHSRLLKPV
;
A
#
# COMPACT_ATOMS: atom_id res chain seq x y z
N MET A 1 -7.84 -18.57 3.31
CA MET A 1 -9.18 -18.20 2.82
C MET A 1 -9.08 -16.73 2.43
N HIS A 2 -9.11 -16.40 1.14
CA HIS A 2 -9.13 -15.00 0.70
C HIS A 2 -10.55 -14.49 0.94
N ASP A 3 -10.71 -13.51 1.83
CA ASP A 3 -11.95 -12.74 1.83
C ASP A 3 -12.02 -12.01 0.48
N PRO A 4 -13.12 -12.16 -0.27
CA PRO A 4 -13.30 -11.39 -1.49
C PRO A 4 -13.24 -9.91 -1.13
N LEU A 5 -12.52 -9.12 -1.94
CA LEU A 5 -12.55 -7.66 -1.80
C LEU A 5 -14.01 -7.20 -1.84
N PRO A 6 -14.34 -6.07 -1.18
CA PRO A 6 -15.65 -5.45 -1.33
C PRO A 6 -16.04 -5.36 -2.80
N SER A 7 -17.31 -5.60 -3.13
CA SER A 7 -17.80 -5.64 -4.52
C SER A 7 -17.33 -4.43 -5.33
N GLY A 8 -16.73 -4.67 -6.50
CA GLY A 8 -16.15 -3.63 -7.35
C GLY A 8 -14.74 -3.16 -6.95
N GLY A 9 -14.15 -3.77 -5.91
CA GLY A 9 -12.81 -3.48 -5.43
C GLY A 9 -11.70 -4.05 -6.32
N LEU A 10 -10.77 -3.19 -6.73
CA LEU A 10 -9.57 -3.56 -7.50
C LEU A 10 -8.31 -3.18 -6.71
N ILE A 11 -7.28 -4.03 -6.73
CA ILE A 11 -5.94 -3.64 -6.28
C ILE A 11 -4.97 -3.63 -7.45
N ARG A 12 -4.27 -2.50 -7.62
CA ARG A 12 -3.22 -2.32 -8.64
C ARG A 12 -2.15 -1.36 -8.18
N LYS A 13 -1.00 -1.35 -8.84
CA LYS A 13 0.02 -0.31 -8.64
C LYS A 13 -0.48 1.05 -9.15
N LEU A 14 0.00 2.11 -8.51
CA LEU A 14 -0.12 3.47 -9.01
C LEU A 14 0.99 3.74 -10.03
N TRP A 15 0.65 4.50 -11.07
CA TRP A 15 1.56 4.91 -12.15
C TRP A 15 2.21 6.26 -11.86
N ILE A 16 3.30 6.57 -12.57
CA ILE A 16 4.13 7.79 -12.39
C ILE A 16 3.33 9.11 -12.52
N GLY A 17 2.12 9.10 -13.09
CA GLY A 17 1.23 10.28 -13.16
C GLY A 17 0.12 10.36 -12.11
N GLU A 18 0.01 9.39 -11.20
CA GLU A 18 -1.15 9.23 -10.31
C GLU A 18 -0.95 9.79 -8.90
N ALA A 19 0.04 10.67 -8.70
CA ALA A 19 0.32 11.32 -7.42
C ALA A 19 -0.90 12.08 -6.87
N THR A 20 -1.71 12.68 -7.75
CA THR A 20 -2.96 13.34 -7.36
C THR A 20 -3.97 12.36 -6.74
N LEU A 21 -4.08 11.13 -7.25
CA LEU A 21 -4.98 10.13 -6.68
C LEU A 21 -4.53 9.74 -5.26
N TYR A 22 -3.22 9.60 -5.05
CA TYR A 22 -2.64 9.29 -3.74
C TYR A 22 -2.87 10.43 -2.74
N ARG A 23 -2.56 11.66 -3.15
CA ARG A 23 -2.82 12.87 -2.36
C ARG A 23 -4.28 12.96 -1.93
N ASP A 24 -5.19 12.84 -2.89
CA ASP A 24 -6.62 13.03 -2.62
C ASP A 24 -7.16 11.94 -1.69
N HIS A 25 -6.66 10.70 -1.79
CA HIS A 25 -6.93 9.62 -0.82
C HIS A 25 -6.45 9.96 0.58
N LEU A 26 -5.20 10.39 0.73
CA LEU A 26 -4.64 10.77 2.04
C LEU A 26 -5.40 11.95 2.67
N LEU A 27 -5.87 12.89 1.84
CA LEU A 27 -6.69 14.01 2.29
C LEU A 27 -8.07 13.58 2.78
N ARG A 28 -8.66 12.51 2.20
CA ARG A 28 -9.97 11.95 2.62
C ARG A 28 -9.92 11.11 3.89
N LEU A 29 -8.73 10.77 4.42
CA LEU A 29 -8.62 10.02 5.66
C LEU A 29 -9.24 10.79 6.82
N ASP A 30 -10.04 10.10 7.65
CA ASP A 30 -10.51 10.67 8.91
C ASP A 30 -9.32 10.92 9.86
N PRO A 31 -9.47 11.81 10.87
CA PRO A 31 -8.35 12.20 11.73
C PRO A 31 -7.61 11.04 12.41
N ALA A 32 -8.33 9.99 12.82
CA ALA A 32 -7.71 8.84 13.46
C ALA A 32 -6.91 7.99 12.45
N SER A 33 -7.46 7.74 11.27
CA SER A 33 -6.76 7.02 10.20
C SER A 33 -5.54 7.78 9.70
N ARG A 34 -5.63 9.11 9.56
CA ARG A 34 -4.50 9.96 9.18
C ARG A 34 -3.41 9.93 10.26
N ARG A 35 -3.78 10.04 11.54
CA ARG A 35 -2.84 9.92 12.65
C ARG A 35 -2.12 8.57 12.65
N ASN A 36 -2.85 7.48 12.41
CA ASN A 36 -2.27 6.15 12.34
C ASN A 36 -1.27 6.01 11.19
N ARG A 37 -1.56 6.62 10.04
CA ARG A 37 -0.69 6.59 8.84
C ARG A 37 0.61 7.36 9.00
N PHE A 38 0.58 8.48 9.71
CA PHE A 38 1.73 9.39 9.86
C PHE A 38 2.32 9.41 11.28
N ALA A 39 1.92 8.46 12.13
CA ALA A 39 2.31 8.37 13.54
C ALA A 39 2.08 9.68 14.33
N GLY A 40 1.14 10.53 13.90
CA GLY A 40 0.94 11.86 14.46
C GLY A 40 -0.11 12.67 13.70
N ALA A 41 -0.61 13.73 14.32
CA ALA A 41 -1.50 14.67 13.65
C ALA A 41 -0.70 15.52 12.66
N VAL A 42 -1.11 15.53 11.39
CA VAL A 42 -0.44 16.30 10.33
C VAL A 42 -1.44 17.18 9.58
N PRO A 43 -1.05 18.41 9.21
CA PRO A 43 -1.91 19.32 8.46
C PRO A 43 -2.07 18.87 7.00
N ASP A 44 -3.09 19.39 6.32
CA ASP A 44 -3.32 19.10 4.89
C ASP A 44 -2.12 19.47 4.01
N GLN A 45 -1.40 20.55 4.34
CA GLN A 45 -0.22 20.95 3.57
C GLN A 45 0.87 19.88 3.60
N PHE A 46 1.14 19.29 4.78
CA PHE A 46 2.07 18.17 4.90
C PHE A 46 1.68 17.00 4.01
N VAL A 47 0.38 16.67 3.93
CA VAL A 47 -0.12 15.59 3.07
C VAL A 47 0.10 15.89 1.59
N ARG A 48 -0.08 17.15 1.16
CA ARG A 48 0.15 17.57 -0.23
C ARG A 48 1.62 17.42 -0.60
N ASP A 49 2.50 17.97 0.22
CA ASP A 49 3.95 17.93 0.00
C ASP A 49 4.47 16.49 0.03
N TYR A 50 3.97 15.67 0.96
CA TYR A 50 4.33 14.27 1.08
C TYR A 50 3.96 13.46 -0.16
N ALA A 51 2.74 13.64 -0.69
CA ALA A 51 2.27 12.88 -1.84
C ALA A 51 3.07 13.20 -3.12
N GLU A 52 3.55 14.43 -3.29
CA GLU A 52 4.45 14.79 -4.38
C GLU A 52 5.83 14.13 -4.22
N LEU A 53 6.36 14.14 -2.99
CA LEU A 53 7.66 13.56 -2.68
C LEU A 53 7.68 12.03 -2.84
N SER A 54 6.62 11.33 -2.42
CA SER A 54 6.54 9.86 -2.47
C SER A 54 6.82 9.30 -3.87
N PHE A 55 6.39 9.97 -4.93
CA PHE A 55 6.65 9.52 -6.31
C PHE A 55 8.07 9.83 -6.81
N GLY A 56 8.83 10.67 -6.11
CA GLY A 56 10.21 11.03 -6.45
C GLY A 56 11.30 10.15 -5.81
N ILE A 57 10.97 9.29 -4.84
CA ILE A 57 11.95 8.52 -4.04
C ILE A 57 11.82 7.00 -4.25
N ASP A 58 11.62 6.55 -5.50
CA ASP A 58 11.55 5.12 -5.86
C ASP A 58 10.52 4.31 -5.03
N ALA A 59 9.52 4.98 -4.46
CA ALA A 59 8.48 4.34 -3.67
C ALA A 59 7.52 3.60 -4.60
N LEU A 60 7.20 2.37 -4.22
CA LEU A 60 6.17 1.59 -4.89
C LEU A 60 4.87 1.74 -4.11
N ILE A 61 3.79 2.13 -4.79
CA ILE A 61 2.48 2.28 -4.16
C ILE A 61 1.49 1.32 -4.81
N HIS A 62 0.91 0.41 -4.01
CA HIS A 62 -0.28 -0.35 -4.37
C HIS A 62 -1.52 0.40 -3.88
N GLY A 63 -2.51 0.57 -4.74
CA GLY A 63 -3.79 1.18 -4.45
C GLY A 63 -4.94 0.19 -4.47
N PHE A 64 -5.88 0.37 -3.54
CA PHE A 64 -7.21 -0.22 -3.55
C PHE A 64 -8.20 0.79 -4.11
N PHE A 65 -8.86 0.44 -5.21
CA PHE A 65 -9.79 1.27 -5.96
C PHE A 65 -11.20 0.72 -5.87
N VAL A 66 -12.16 1.63 -5.73
CA VAL A 66 -13.59 1.36 -5.91
C VAL A 66 -14.15 2.47 -6.78
N ASP A 67 -14.85 2.12 -7.87
CA ASP A 67 -15.38 3.06 -8.86
C ASP A 67 -14.32 4.06 -9.36
N ALA A 68 -13.11 3.56 -9.66
CA ALA A 68 -11.96 4.34 -10.10
C ALA A 68 -11.46 5.41 -9.10
N ILE A 69 -11.90 5.36 -7.84
CA ILE A 69 -11.43 6.22 -6.75
C ILE A 69 -10.51 5.41 -5.85
N LEU A 70 -9.32 5.95 -5.55
CA LEU A 70 -8.39 5.35 -4.61
C LEU A 70 -8.95 5.46 -3.18
N ARG A 71 -9.22 4.31 -2.55
CA ARG A 71 -9.82 4.19 -1.20
C ARG A 71 -8.87 3.60 -0.17
N GLY A 72 -7.76 3.03 -0.63
CA GLY A 72 -6.70 2.52 0.23
C GLY A 72 -5.37 2.48 -0.52
N ALA A 73 -4.27 2.52 0.21
CA ALA A 73 -2.94 2.46 -0.35
C ALA A 73 -1.96 1.77 0.60
N ALA A 74 -1.02 1.03 0.03
CA ALA A 74 0.18 0.53 0.67
C ALA A 74 1.39 1.07 -0.07
N GLU A 75 2.20 1.86 0.61
CA GLU A 75 3.45 2.39 0.10
C GLU A 75 4.60 1.53 0.63
N LEU A 76 5.53 1.18 -0.27
CA LEU A 76 6.75 0.47 -0.01
C LEU A 76 7.92 1.35 -0.42
N ARG A 77 8.72 1.77 0.55
CA ARG A 77 9.84 2.68 0.33
C ARG A 77 11.15 2.02 0.76
N PRO A 78 12.14 1.85 -0.12
CA PRO A 78 13.46 1.39 0.29
C PRO A 78 14.06 2.32 1.35
N ILE A 79 14.67 1.73 2.39
CA ILE A 79 15.38 2.47 3.44
C ILE A 79 16.81 1.93 3.60
N GLY A 80 17.73 2.80 4.00
CA GLY A 80 19.15 2.46 4.09
C GLY A 80 19.84 2.40 2.72
N GLY A 81 21.04 1.83 2.71
CA GLY A 81 21.84 1.68 1.49
C GLY A 81 21.47 0.43 0.68
N PRO A 82 21.86 0.33 -0.60
CA PRO A 82 21.54 -0.83 -1.45
C PRO A 82 21.93 -2.21 -0.87
N LEU A 83 22.92 -2.24 0.02
CA LEU A 83 23.42 -3.45 0.67
C LEU A 83 22.54 -3.97 1.81
N THR A 84 21.81 -3.09 2.50
CA THR A 84 20.96 -3.48 3.65
C THR A 84 19.72 -4.22 3.17
N ARG A 85 19.22 -3.89 1.97
CA ARG A 85 18.03 -4.49 1.34
C ARG A 85 16.80 -4.35 2.23
N GLU A 86 16.63 -3.17 2.80
CA GLU A 86 15.55 -2.85 3.72
C GLU A 86 14.53 -1.93 3.06
N ALA A 87 13.28 -2.02 3.48
CA ALA A 87 12.25 -1.07 3.10
C ALA A 87 11.28 -0.83 4.25
N GLU A 88 10.63 0.31 4.22
CA GLU A 88 9.49 0.62 5.07
C GLU A 88 8.19 0.39 4.29
N ALA A 89 7.18 -0.19 4.93
CA ALA A 89 5.83 -0.26 4.40
C ALA A 89 4.84 0.51 5.27
N ALA A 90 4.02 1.35 4.63
CA ALA A 90 3.02 2.15 5.29
C ALA A 90 1.64 2.01 4.62
N PHE A 91 0.60 1.87 5.44
CA PHE A 91 -0.74 1.55 4.99
C PHE A 91 -1.73 2.65 5.36
N SER A 92 -2.67 2.92 4.46
CA SER A 92 -3.79 3.85 4.69
C SER A 92 -5.04 3.31 4.01
N ILE A 93 -6.17 3.29 4.70
CA ILE A 93 -7.45 2.84 4.14
C ILE A 93 -8.52 3.79 4.68
N GLU A 94 -9.38 4.32 3.81
CA GLU A 94 -10.51 5.14 4.22
C GLU A 94 -11.46 4.35 5.14
N LYS A 95 -12.02 5.00 6.16
CA LYS A 95 -12.77 4.36 7.26
C LYS A 95 -13.83 3.36 6.80
N SER A 96 -14.59 3.70 5.75
CA SER A 96 -15.68 2.86 5.22
C SER A 96 -15.19 1.53 4.63
N TRP A 97 -13.91 1.41 4.29
CA TRP A 97 -13.32 0.23 3.66
C TRP A 97 -12.40 -0.56 4.59
N GLN A 98 -12.23 -0.10 5.84
CA GLN A 98 -11.47 -0.82 6.86
C GLN A 98 -12.22 -2.07 7.33
N SER A 99 -11.50 -3.08 7.81
CA SER A 99 -12.08 -4.32 8.34
C SER A 99 -12.88 -5.17 7.33
N HIS A 100 -12.60 -5.01 6.03
CA HIS A 100 -13.17 -5.82 4.93
C HIS A 100 -12.08 -6.59 4.15
N GLY A 101 -11.00 -7.02 4.80
CA GLY A 101 -9.91 -7.76 4.15
C GLY A 101 -8.94 -6.94 3.28
N VAL A 102 -9.28 -5.69 2.93
CA VAL A 102 -8.45 -4.80 2.06
C VAL A 102 -7.00 -4.70 2.53
N GLY A 103 -6.76 -4.51 3.83
CA GLY A 103 -5.40 -4.42 4.39
C GLY A 103 -4.58 -5.70 4.21
N SER A 104 -5.21 -6.88 4.31
CA SER A 104 -4.54 -8.16 4.05
C SER A 104 -4.10 -8.27 2.59
N VAL A 105 -4.99 -7.94 1.65
CA VAL A 105 -4.65 -8.06 0.23
C VAL A 105 -3.59 -7.02 -0.16
N LEU A 106 -3.66 -5.79 0.37
CA LEU A 106 -2.62 -4.79 0.16
C LEU A 106 -1.25 -5.23 0.73
N LEU A 107 -1.24 -5.85 1.91
CA LEU A 107 -0.02 -6.40 2.50
C LEU A 107 0.54 -7.52 1.63
N GLU A 108 -0.26 -8.50 1.19
CA GLU A 108 0.19 -9.58 0.29
C GLU A 108 0.85 -9.06 -0.99
N ARG A 109 0.26 -8.04 -1.62
CA ARG A 109 0.84 -7.40 -2.82
C ARG A 109 2.16 -6.73 -2.51
N THR A 110 2.24 -6.07 -1.37
CA THR A 110 3.45 -5.37 -0.91
C THR A 110 4.57 -6.37 -0.60
N LEU A 111 4.27 -7.47 0.09
CA LEU A 111 5.21 -8.55 0.36
C LEU A 111 5.73 -9.19 -0.93
N LEU A 112 4.85 -9.45 -1.89
CA LEU A 112 5.23 -9.99 -3.21
C LEU A 112 6.17 -9.04 -3.95
N ALA A 113 5.85 -7.74 -3.97
CA ALA A 113 6.69 -6.73 -4.60
C ALA A 113 8.05 -6.58 -3.91
N ALA A 114 8.07 -6.64 -2.58
CA ALA A 114 9.32 -6.58 -1.80
C ALA A 114 10.22 -7.78 -2.09
N ARG A 115 9.63 -8.98 -2.12
CA ARG A 115 10.27 -10.24 -2.50
C ARG A 115 10.92 -10.17 -3.88
N ASN A 116 10.17 -9.69 -4.87
CA ASN A 116 10.65 -9.61 -6.24
C ASN A 116 11.74 -8.56 -6.44
N ARG A 117 11.85 -7.60 -5.52
CA ARG A 117 12.95 -6.62 -5.45
C ARG A 117 14.15 -7.10 -4.63
N GLY A 118 14.10 -8.32 -4.08
CA GLY A 118 15.16 -8.89 -3.26
C GLY A 118 15.35 -8.19 -1.92
N LEU A 119 14.34 -7.45 -1.44
CA LEU A 119 14.34 -6.88 -0.10
C LEU A 119 14.38 -8.00 0.92
N LYS A 120 15.26 -7.88 1.92
CA LYS A 120 15.43 -8.88 2.96
C LYS A 120 14.65 -8.53 4.20
N PHE A 121 14.41 -7.25 4.46
CA PHE A 121 13.75 -6.78 5.67
C PHE A 121 12.72 -5.71 5.33
N LEU A 122 11.52 -5.86 5.85
CA LEU A 122 10.47 -4.85 5.79
C LEU A 122 10.32 -4.23 7.18
N HIS A 123 10.05 -2.95 7.27
CA HIS A 123 9.80 -2.25 8.53
C HIS A 123 8.40 -1.63 8.47
N MET A 124 7.62 -1.77 9.54
CA MET A 124 6.22 -1.32 9.54
C MET A 124 5.84 -0.70 10.89
N ALA A 125 6.29 0.53 11.15
CA ALA A 125 5.97 1.20 12.40
C ALA A 125 4.45 1.41 12.55
N CYS A 126 3.89 0.98 13.69
CA CYS A 126 2.51 1.30 14.04
C CYS A 126 2.38 1.75 15.50
N LEU A 127 1.45 2.67 15.74
CA LEU A 127 1.11 3.13 17.09
C LEU A 127 0.58 1.96 17.95
N ALA A 128 0.90 1.98 19.25
CA ALA A 128 0.51 0.93 20.20
C ALA A 128 -1.01 0.77 20.37
N ASP A 129 -1.80 1.79 20.03
CA ASP A 129 -3.25 1.78 20.05
C ASP A 129 -3.88 1.37 18.69
N ASN A 130 -3.07 1.19 17.64
CA ASN A 130 -3.53 0.72 16.33
C ASN A 130 -3.77 -0.80 16.31
N LYS A 131 -4.82 -1.21 17.02
CA LYS A 131 -5.25 -2.62 17.15
C LYS A 131 -5.48 -3.30 15.79
N ARG A 132 -5.93 -2.55 14.78
CA ARG A 132 -6.17 -3.08 13.42
C ARG A 132 -4.86 -3.49 12.75
N MET A 133 -3.84 -2.63 12.80
CA MET A 133 -2.53 -2.95 12.24
C MET A 133 -1.87 -4.09 13.02
N GLN A 134 -2.01 -4.12 14.35
CA GLN A 134 -1.50 -5.24 15.17
C GLN A 134 -2.17 -6.58 14.82
N GLN A 135 -3.48 -6.58 14.57
CA GLN A 135 -4.18 -7.78 14.10
C GLN A 135 -3.74 -8.21 12.70
N LEU A 136 -3.56 -7.25 11.79
CA LEU A 136 -3.05 -7.52 10.45
C LEU A 136 -1.65 -8.12 10.50
N ALA A 137 -0.76 -7.51 11.27
CA ALA A 137 0.59 -7.99 11.55
C ALA A 137 0.58 -9.45 12.04
N ARG A 138 -0.18 -9.76 13.10
CA ARG A 138 -0.26 -11.12 13.68
C ARG A 138 -0.76 -12.19 12.69
N LYS A 139 -1.54 -11.82 11.67
CA LYS A 139 -1.98 -12.78 10.65
C LYS A 139 -0.82 -13.30 9.78
N TYR A 140 0.25 -12.52 9.67
CA TYR A 140 1.43 -12.82 8.87
C TYR A 140 2.67 -13.04 9.78
N ASP A 141 2.47 -13.43 11.03
CA ASP A 141 3.51 -13.70 12.05
C ASP A 141 4.53 -14.77 11.62
N ALA A 142 4.15 -15.66 10.71
CA ALA A 142 5.08 -16.63 10.11
C ALA A 142 6.07 -15.99 9.11
N GLU A 143 5.74 -14.81 8.58
CA GLU A 143 6.53 -14.07 7.60
C GLU A 143 7.09 -12.77 8.17
N LEU A 144 6.69 -12.36 9.37
CA LEU A 144 7.02 -11.09 10.03
C LEU A 144 7.60 -11.32 11.43
N SER A 145 8.77 -10.78 11.72
CA SER A 145 9.33 -10.68 13.09
C SER A 145 8.85 -9.36 13.72
N PHE A 146 8.42 -9.34 14.99
CA PHE A 146 7.86 -8.13 15.62
C PHE A 146 8.64 -7.71 16.87
N ASP A 147 9.13 -6.46 16.90
CA ASP A 147 9.53 -5.79 18.14
C ASP A 147 8.36 -4.97 18.69
N PHE A 148 7.97 -5.20 19.96
CA PHE A 148 6.76 -4.61 20.55
C PHE A 148 6.97 -3.22 21.18
N SER A 149 8.17 -2.62 21.07
CA SER A 149 8.44 -1.24 21.53
C SER A 149 8.03 -0.16 20.51
N SER A 150 8.10 -0.52 19.23
CA SER A 150 7.49 0.11 18.06
C SER A 150 7.33 -1.05 17.10
N VAL A 151 6.12 -1.43 16.67
CA VAL A 151 5.94 -2.64 15.84
C VAL A 151 6.87 -2.53 14.64
N VAL A 152 8.01 -3.19 14.65
CA VAL A 152 8.94 -3.29 13.54
C VAL A 152 8.75 -4.70 13.06
N GLY A 153 7.95 -4.83 12.00
CA GLY A 153 7.59 -6.10 11.37
C GLY A 153 8.63 -6.54 10.33
N GLU A 154 9.74 -7.16 10.76
CA GLU A 154 10.83 -7.62 9.90
C GLU A 154 10.41 -8.81 9.03
N VAL A 155 10.14 -8.57 7.75
CA VAL A 155 9.86 -9.66 6.79
C VAL A 155 11.14 -10.18 6.18
N ALA A 156 11.50 -11.44 6.43
CA ALA A 156 12.48 -12.16 5.62
C ALA A 156 11.88 -12.51 4.25
N ALA A 157 11.97 -11.61 3.27
CA ALA A 157 11.38 -11.91 1.96
C ALA A 157 12.16 -13.06 1.27
N PRO A 158 11.51 -14.14 0.82
CA PRO A 158 12.17 -15.22 0.09
C PRO A 158 12.85 -14.71 -1.18
N ARG A 159 13.81 -15.47 -1.74
CA ARG A 159 14.37 -15.10 -3.05
C ARG A 159 13.27 -15.05 -4.13
N PRO A 160 13.36 -14.14 -5.12
CA PRO A 160 12.44 -14.12 -6.25
C PRO A 160 12.44 -15.49 -6.97
N THR A 161 11.26 -15.92 -7.40
CA THR A 161 11.10 -17.12 -8.25
C THR A 161 10.41 -16.72 -9.55
N PRO A 162 10.60 -17.46 -10.66
CA PRO A 162 9.92 -17.14 -11.92
C PRO A 162 8.39 -17.03 -11.75
N LEU A 163 7.80 -17.89 -10.91
CA LEU A 163 6.37 -17.85 -10.60
C LEU A 163 5.95 -16.56 -9.87
N SER A 164 6.75 -16.00 -8.95
CA SER A 164 6.37 -14.73 -8.31
C SER A 164 6.50 -13.55 -9.23
N VAL A 165 7.49 -13.54 -10.12
CA VAL A 165 7.63 -12.49 -11.12
C VAL A 165 6.42 -12.51 -12.05
N MET A 166 6.03 -13.69 -12.54
CA MET A 166 4.82 -13.84 -13.37
C MET A 166 3.55 -13.39 -12.62
N ARG A 167 3.40 -13.75 -11.33
CA ARG A 167 2.26 -13.31 -10.50
C ARG A 167 2.21 -11.79 -10.34
N GLU A 168 3.36 -11.12 -10.18
CA GLU A 168 3.43 -9.66 -10.11
C GLU A 168 3.04 -9.03 -11.46
N ILE A 169 3.59 -9.54 -12.57
CA ILE A 169 3.26 -9.05 -13.93
C ILE A 169 1.77 -9.18 -14.24
N LEU A 170 1.15 -10.32 -13.93
CA LEU A 170 -0.29 -10.51 -14.16
C LEU A 170 -1.14 -9.56 -13.31
N ALA A 171 -0.73 -9.33 -12.06
CA ALA A 171 -1.39 -8.39 -11.16
C ALA A 171 -1.31 -6.95 -11.68
N ASP A 172 -0.13 -6.56 -12.15
CA ASP A 172 0.12 -5.23 -12.68
C ASP A 172 -0.58 -5.02 -14.03
N GLY A 173 -0.56 -6.04 -14.89
CA GLY A 173 -1.16 -6.02 -16.22
C GLY A 173 -2.68 -5.89 -16.20
N HIS A 174 -3.37 -6.61 -15.29
CA HIS A 174 -4.80 -6.40 -15.06
C HIS A 174 -5.09 -4.99 -14.54
N GLY A 175 -4.19 -4.44 -13.72
CA GLY A 175 -4.23 -3.05 -13.27
C GLY A 175 -4.12 -2.03 -14.40
N PHE A 176 -3.21 -2.26 -15.36
CA PHE A 176 -2.99 -1.39 -16.52
C PHE A 176 -4.21 -1.33 -17.44
N ALA A 177 -4.73 -2.50 -17.84
CA ALA A 177 -5.89 -2.57 -18.74
C ALA A 177 -7.09 -1.83 -18.14
N THR A 178 -7.38 -2.06 -16.86
CA THR A 178 -8.51 -1.42 -16.16
C THR A 178 -8.33 0.09 -16.05
N ALA A 179 -7.12 0.57 -15.72
CA ALA A 179 -6.83 2.00 -15.64
C ALA A 179 -7.01 2.72 -16.99
N MET A 180 -6.58 2.10 -18.09
CA MET A 180 -6.76 2.65 -19.44
C MET A 180 -8.23 2.73 -19.84
N PHE A 181 -9.04 1.72 -19.51
CA PHE A 181 -10.48 1.75 -19.75
C PHE A 181 -11.17 2.86 -18.94
N ASP A 182 -10.79 3.06 -17.67
CA ASP A 182 -11.32 4.15 -16.84
C ASP A 182 -10.98 5.52 -17.41
N VAL A 183 -9.73 5.76 -17.82
CA VAL A 183 -9.30 7.02 -18.46
C VAL A 183 -10.09 7.28 -19.74
N HIS A 184 -10.25 6.27 -20.59
CA HIS A 184 -11.01 6.40 -21.83
C HIS A 184 -12.49 6.69 -21.57
N SER A 185 -13.11 6.02 -20.58
CA SER A 185 -14.52 6.25 -20.22
C SER A 185 -14.77 7.67 -19.68
N ARG A 186 -13.81 8.27 -18.97
CA ARG A 186 -13.87 9.66 -18.50
C ARG A 186 -13.75 10.67 -19.63
N LEU A 187 -12.96 10.37 -20.66
CA LEU A 187 -12.82 11.21 -21.85
C LEU A 187 -14.07 11.15 -22.75
N LEU A 188 -14.85 10.07 -22.68
CA LEU A 188 -16.04 9.85 -23.50
C LEU A 188 -17.36 10.32 -22.87
N LYS A 189 -17.37 10.75 -21.60
CA LYS A 189 -18.53 11.41 -20.99
C LYS A 189 -18.31 12.93 -20.97
N PRO A 190 -18.91 13.72 -21.89
CA PRO A 190 -19.00 15.15 -21.70
C PRO A 190 -19.94 15.44 -20.51
N VAL A 191 -19.66 16.54 -19.82
CA VAL A 191 -20.43 17.09 -18.69
C VAL A 191 -21.93 17.16 -19.00
#